data_AF-A0A2N9XW13-F1
#
_entry.id   AF-A0A2N9XW13-F1
#
_cell.length_a   1.000
_cell.length_b   1.000
_cell.length_c   1.000
_cell.angle_alpha   90.00
_cell.angle_beta   90.00
_cell.angle_gamma   90.00
#
_symmetry.space_group_name_H-M   'P 1'
#
loop_
_entity.id
_entity.type
_entity.pdbx_description
1 polymer ?
#
loop_
_entity_poly.entity_id
_entity_poly.type
_entity_poly.pdbx_seq_one_letter_code
_entity_poly.pdbx_strand_id
1 'polypeptide(L)'
;MKILSETPTGIPGITEIKYQIPAKDRAGNIIGYKDKPLTKTIYDPKIVSDQKILDLGQQAAASGYKSAITSGAREYTSSAGGISFRIYLDPKTGTVTNFFPVTK
;
A
#
# COMPACT_ATOMS: atom_id res chain seq x y z
N MET A 1 18.67 -4.11 1.00
CA MET A 1 17.69 -3.27 0.28
C MET A 1 18.39 -1.98 -0.09
N LYS A 2 18.08 -1.40 -1.25
CA LYS A 2 18.64 -0.12 -1.70
C LYS A 2 17.50 0.84 -2.02
N ILE A 3 17.43 1.97 -1.32
CA ILE A 3 16.53 3.07 -1.68
C ILE A 3 17.10 3.78 -2.90
N LEU A 4 16.25 4.05 -3.88
CA LEU A 4 16.58 4.81 -5.09
C LEU A 4 16.05 6.25 -5.01
N SER A 5 14.86 6.43 -4.45
CA SER A 5 14.27 7.75 -4.24
C SER A 5 13.20 7.72 -3.15
N GLU A 6 13.02 8.86 -2.50
CA GLU A 6 11.92 9.15 -1.58
C GLU A 6 11.23 10.41 -2.09
N THR A 7 9.93 10.32 -2.36
CA THR A 7 9.14 11.41 -2.96
C THR A 7 7.97 11.70 -2.03
N PRO A 8 8.05 12.77 -1.22
CA PRO A 8 6.93 13.21 -0.41
C PRO A 8 5.70 13.48 -1.29
N THR A 9 4.54 13.12 -0.79
CA THR A 9 3.27 13.45 -1.44
C THR A 9 2.78 14.84 -1.00
N GLY A 10 1.63 15.27 -1.51
CA GLY A 10 0.95 16.46 -1.00
C GLY A 10 0.37 16.30 0.42
N ILE A 11 0.43 15.10 1.00
CA ILE A 11 -0.08 14.80 2.33
C ILE A 11 1.09 14.71 3.32
N PRO A 12 1.13 15.56 4.36
CA PRO A 12 2.19 15.51 5.37
C PRO A 12 2.38 14.10 5.94
N GLY A 13 3.62 13.66 6.00
CA GLY A 13 3.99 12.35 6.53
C GLY A 13 3.77 11.18 5.56
N ILE A 14 3.19 11.37 4.37
CA ILE A 14 3.04 10.29 3.37
C ILE A 14 4.07 10.44 2.26
N THR A 15 4.84 9.39 2.02
CA THR A 15 5.96 9.37 1.06
C THR A 15 5.89 8.14 0.16
N GLU A 16 6.14 8.31 -1.14
CA GLU A 16 6.42 7.21 -2.05
C GLU A 16 7.92 6.91 -2.06
N ILE A 17 8.30 5.66 -1.81
CA ILE A 17 9.67 5.18 -1.93
C ILE A 17 9.80 4.28 -3.16
N LYS A 18 10.91 4.45 -3.90
CA LYS A 18 11.36 3.49 -4.91
C LYS A 18 12.60 2.79 -4.39
N TYR A 19 12.62 1.46 -4.46
CA TYR A 19 13.68 0.65 -3.88
C TYR A 19 13.96 -0.61 -4.68
N GLN A 20 15.15 -1.17 -4.51
CA GLN A 20 15.53 -2.48 -5.05
C GLN A 20 15.79 -3.47 -3.91
N ILE A 21 15.46 -4.72 -4.17
CA ILE A 21 15.75 -5.85 -3.27
C ILE A 21 16.96 -6.65 -3.79
N PRO A 22 17.74 -7.28 -2.90
CA PRO A 22 18.84 -8.14 -3.31
C PRO A 22 18.36 -9.27 -4.23
N ALA A 23 19.09 -9.50 -5.32
CA ALA A 23 18.97 -10.71 -6.13
C ALA A 23 19.74 -11.83 -5.42
N LYS A 24 19.17 -13.04 -5.40
CA LYS A 24 19.79 -14.22 -4.78
C LYS A 24 19.97 -15.32 -5.81
N ASP A 25 21.09 -16.04 -5.72
CA ASP A 25 21.28 -17.29 -6.46
C ASP A 25 20.44 -18.44 -5.86
N ARG A 26 20.56 -19.65 -6.41
CA ARG A 26 19.83 -20.85 -5.93
C ARG A 26 20.23 -21.28 -4.52
N ALA A 27 21.45 -20.95 -4.07
CA ALA A 27 21.93 -21.24 -2.73
C ALA A 27 21.54 -20.14 -1.72
N GLY A 28 20.97 -19.03 -2.19
CA GLY A 28 20.54 -17.90 -1.37
C GLY A 28 21.59 -16.79 -1.21
N ASN A 29 22.74 -16.88 -1.88
CA ASN A 29 23.79 -15.86 -1.83
C ASN A 29 23.36 -14.61 -2.60
N ILE A 30 23.72 -13.43 -2.11
CA ILE A 30 23.42 -12.16 -2.76
C ILE A 30 24.36 -11.98 -3.96
N ILE A 31 23.78 -11.81 -5.16
CA ILE A 31 24.52 -11.62 -6.42
C ILE A 31 24.31 -10.23 -7.04
N GLY A 32 23.74 -9.30 -6.27
CA GLY A 32 23.43 -7.94 -6.72
C GLY A 32 22.02 -7.51 -6.31
N TYR A 33 21.40 -6.65 -7.10
CA TYR A 33 20.03 -6.18 -6.92
C TYR A 33 19.15 -6.61 -8.10
N LYS A 34 17.85 -6.81 -7.86
CA LYS A 34 16.90 -7.02 -8.95
C LYS A 34 16.77 -5.75 -9.78
N ASP A 35 16.78 -5.89 -11.11
CA ASP A 35 16.78 -4.75 -12.05
C ASP A 35 15.56 -3.86 -11.87
N LYS A 36 14.36 -4.46 -11.77
CA LYS A 36 13.10 -3.73 -11.65
C LYS A 36 12.94 -3.11 -10.26
N PRO A 37 12.90 -1.77 -10.13
CA PRO A 37 12.57 -1.12 -8.88
C PRO A 37 11.14 -1.45 -8.44
N LEU A 38 10.96 -1.54 -7.13
CA LEU A 38 9.69 -1.67 -6.44
C LEU A 38 9.28 -0.33 -5.87
N THR A 39 7.97 -0.09 -5.80
CA THR A 39 7.40 1.12 -5.20
C THR A 39 6.64 0.74 -3.93
N LYS A 40 6.71 1.59 -2.91
CA LYS A 40 5.86 1.47 -1.72
C LYS A 40 5.49 2.86 -1.21
N THR A 41 4.26 3.02 -0.75
CA THR A 41 3.83 4.21 0.00
C THR A 41 4.02 3.93 1.49
N ILE A 42 4.66 4.85 2.19
CA ILE A 42 4.93 4.76 3.63
C ILE A 42 4.39 6.01 4.33
N TYR A 43 4.17 5.90 5.63
CA TYR A 43 3.81 7.01 6.50
C TYR A 43 4.84 7.18 7.61
N ASP A 44 5.03 8.43 8.07
CA ASP A 44 5.81 8.74 9.27
C ASP A 44 4.89 8.70 10.51
N PRO A 45 5.08 7.75 11.45
CA PRO A 45 4.27 7.62 12.65
C PRO A 45 4.26 8.85 13.57
N LYS A 46 5.26 9.73 13.46
CA LYS A 46 5.32 10.99 14.22
C LYS A 46 4.34 12.04 13.69
N ILE A 47 3.91 11.91 12.44
CA ILE A 47 2.98 12.83 11.77
C ILE A 47 1.60 12.19 11.63
N VAL A 48 1.55 10.91 11.22
CA VAL A 48 0.31 10.13 11.10
C VAL A 48 0.50 8.82 11.87
N SER A 49 -0.18 8.68 13.01
CA SER A 49 -0.03 7.50 13.85
C SER A 49 -0.57 6.22 13.18
N ASP A 50 -0.07 5.07 13.64
CA ASP A 50 -0.52 3.75 13.18
C ASP A 50 -2.05 3.60 13.31
N GLN A 51 -2.61 4.01 14.46
CA GLN A 51 -4.06 3.99 14.68
C GLN A 51 -4.80 4.86 13.66
N LYS A 52 -4.27 6.05 13.35
CA LYS A 52 -4.90 6.94 12.37
C LYS A 52 -4.91 6.33 10.97
N ILE A 53 -3.83 5.68 10.55
CA ILE A 53 -3.78 4.96 9.27
C ILE A 53 -4.76 3.78 9.26
N LEU A 54 -4.87 3.04 10.37
CA LEU A 54 -5.82 1.95 10.50
C LEU A 54 -7.27 2.45 10.35
N ASP A 55 -7.64 3.50 11.08
CA ASP A 55 -9.00 4.06 11.06
C ASP A 55 -9.36 4.58 9.66
N LEU A 56 -8.44 5.30 9.00
CA LEU A 56 -8.64 5.81 7.65
C LEU A 56 -8.75 4.67 6.63
N GLY A 57 -7.95 3.62 6.76
CA GLY A 57 -8.02 2.45 5.89
C GLY A 57 -9.36 1.70 6.03
N GLN A 58 -9.86 1.54 7.25
CA GLN A 58 -11.19 0.97 7.50
C GLN A 58 -12.30 1.84 6.93
N GLN A 59 -12.20 3.16 7.10
CA GLN A 59 -13.16 4.11 6.53
C GLN A 59 -13.19 4.04 5.00
N ALA A 60 -12.01 4.06 4.34
CA ALA A 60 -11.89 3.94 2.89
C ALA A 60 -12.44 2.59 2.39
N ALA A 61 -12.14 1.49 3.10
CA ALA A 61 -12.69 0.19 2.80
C ALA A 61 -14.23 0.23 2.84
N ALA A 62 -14.82 0.73 3.92
CA ALA A 62 -16.28 0.83 4.06
C ALA A 62 -16.91 1.68 2.95
N SER A 63 -16.29 2.81 2.57
CA SER A 63 -16.81 3.71 1.53
C SER A 63 -16.89 3.07 0.13
N GLY A 64 -15.87 2.30 -0.29
CA GLY A 64 -15.86 1.64 -1.61
C GLY A 64 -16.54 0.27 -1.65
N TYR A 65 -16.83 -0.32 -0.49
CA TYR A 65 -17.21 -1.74 -0.35
C TYR A 65 -18.41 -2.14 -1.22
N LYS A 66 -19.52 -1.41 -1.13
CA LYS A 66 -20.76 -1.78 -1.83
C LYS A 66 -20.58 -1.83 -3.35
N SER A 67 -19.82 -0.88 -3.90
CA SER A 67 -19.49 -0.84 -5.33
C SER A 67 -18.59 -2.02 -5.74
N ALA A 68 -17.58 -2.31 -4.92
CA ALA A 68 -16.66 -3.43 -5.15
C ALA A 68 -17.38 -4.79 -5.14
N ILE A 69 -18.24 -5.04 -4.15
CA ILE A 69 -19.02 -6.29 -4.09
C ILE A 69 -19.98 -6.42 -5.27
N THR A 70 -20.68 -5.33 -5.63
CA THR A 70 -21.63 -5.35 -6.76
C THR A 70 -20.94 -5.63 -8.09
N SER A 71 -19.71 -5.15 -8.27
CA SER A 71 -18.90 -5.39 -9.47
C SER A 71 -18.13 -6.72 -9.47
N GLY A 72 -18.20 -7.50 -8.38
CA GLY A 72 -17.42 -8.73 -8.22
C GLY A 72 -15.90 -8.49 -8.14
N ALA A 73 -15.49 -7.29 -7.72
CA ALA A 73 -14.08 -6.91 -7.63
C ALA A 73 -13.38 -7.67 -6.48
N ARG A 74 -12.15 -8.12 -6.72
CA ARG A 74 -11.29 -8.72 -5.68
C ARG A 74 -10.46 -7.68 -4.91
N GLU A 75 -10.38 -6.49 -5.47
CA GLU A 75 -9.62 -5.37 -4.93
C GLU A 75 -10.18 -4.07 -5.51
N TYR A 76 -10.02 -2.98 -4.77
CA TYR A 76 -10.41 -1.65 -5.21
C TYR A 76 -9.55 -0.60 -4.53
N THR A 77 -9.57 0.61 -5.08
CA THR A 77 -8.95 1.78 -4.46
C THR A 77 -10.04 2.70 -3.94
N SER A 78 -9.90 3.18 -2.72
CA SER A 78 -10.78 4.20 -2.13
C SER A 78 -9.97 5.10 -1.21
N SER A 79 -10.50 6.27 -0.86
CA SER A 79 -9.73 7.29 -0.13
C SER A 79 -10.48 7.76 1.12
N ALA A 80 -9.73 8.06 2.17
CA ALA A 80 -10.22 8.67 3.39
C ALA A 80 -9.14 9.59 3.99
N GLY A 81 -9.54 10.75 4.51
CA GLY A 81 -8.58 11.71 5.08
C GLY A 81 -7.52 12.19 4.08
N GLY A 82 -7.87 12.24 2.79
CA GLY A 82 -6.95 12.57 1.70
C GLY A 82 -6.04 11.44 1.25
N ILE A 83 -5.90 10.35 2.01
CA ILE A 83 -5.04 9.21 1.69
C ILE A 83 -5.84 8.17 0.90
N SER A 84 -5.30 7.74 -0.24
CA SER A 84 -5.84 6.61 -1.00
C SER A 84 -5.30 5.29 -0.44
N PHE A 85 -6.15 4.27 -0.41
CA PHE A 85 -5.83 2.93 0.04
C PHE A 85 -6.17 1.92 -1.06
N ARG A 86 -5.28 0.95 -1.26
CA ARG A 86 -5.63 -0.28 -1.99
C ARG A 86 -6.23 -1.25 -0.99
N ILE A 87 -7.44 -1.72 -1.25
CA ILE A 87 -8.19 -2.64 -0.39
C ILE A 87 -8.36 -3.98 -1.12
N TYR A 88 -8.16 -5.07 -0.39
CA TYR A 88 -8.31 -6.44 -0.88
C TYR A 88 -9.50 -7.12 -0.22
N LEU A 89 -10.26 -7.84 -1.04
CA LEU A 89 -11.42 -8.62 -0.61
C LEU A 89 -11.15 -10.11 -0.80
N ASP A 90 -11.65 -10.91 0.14
CA ASP A 90 -11.80 -12.34 -0.07
C ASP A 90 -12.89 -12.56 -1.13
N PRO A 91 -12.59 -13.25 -2.25
CA PRO A 91 -13.51 -13.36 -3.37
C PRO A 91 -14.72 -14.27 -3.10
N LYS A 92 -14.70 -15.07 -2.02
CA LYS A 92 -15.78 -16.00 -1.68
C LYS A 92 -16.76 -15.38 -0.67
N THR A 93 -16.22 -14.69 0.32
CA THR A 93 -16.97 -14.14 1.46
C THR A 93 -17.23 -12.64 1.33
N GLY A 94 -16.48 -11.95 0.47
CA GLY A 94 -16.47 -10.50 0.40
C GLY A 94 -15.72 -9.83 1.55
N THR A 95 -15.15 -10.57 2.49
CA THR A 95 -14.49 -9.98 3.67
C THR A 95 -13.28 -9.13 3.27
N VAL A 96 -13.12 -7.95 3.86
CA VAL A 96 -11.89 -7.16 3.71
C VAL A 96 -10.74 -7.91 4.38
N THR A 97 -9.72 -8.27 3.60
CA THR A 97 -8.58 -9.06 4.09
C THR A 97 -7.35 -8.20 4.38
N ASN A 98 -7.17 -7.09 3.66
CA ASN A 98 -6.04 -6.20 3.84
C ASN A 98 -6.31 -4.82 3.22
N PHE A 99 -5.60 -3.80 3.69
CA PHE A 99 -5.48 -2.52 3.03
C PHE A 99 -4.14 -1.86 3.34
N PHE A 100 -3.66 -1.02 2.43
CA PHE A 100 -2.46 -0.20 2.64
C PHE A 100 -2.52 1.09 1.82
N PRO A 101 -1.86 2.17 2.26
CA PRO A 101 -1.85 3.43 1.53
C PRO A 101 -1.17 3.28 0.16
N VAL A 102 -1.66 4.04 -0.82
CA VAL A 102 -1.12 4.12 -2.18
C VAL A 102 -1.15 5.57 -2.68
N THR A 103 -0.22 5.93 -3.55
CA THR A 103 -0.14 7.26 -4.19
C THR A 103 -0.93 7.35 -5.49
N LYS A 104 -1.38 6.22 -6.05
CA LYS A 104 -2.14 6.09 -7.30
C LYS A 104 -3.13 4.93 -7.22
#